data_AF-A0A3A0BIE7-F1
#
_entry.id   AF-A0A3A0BIE7-F1
#
_cell.length_a   1.000
_cell.length_b   1.000
_cell.length_c   1.000
_cell.angle_alpha   90.00
_cell.angle_beta   90.00
_cell.angle_gamma   90.00
#
_symmetry.space_group_name_H-M   'P 1'
#
loop_
_entity.id
_entity.type
_entity.pdbx_description
1 polymer ?
#
loop_
_entity_poly.entity_id
_entity_poly.type
_entity_poly.pdbx_seq_one_letter_code
_entity_poly.pdbx_strand_id
1 'polypeptide(L)' 'APALGYVTINSGDTPLRVRSAPTTEEDNKVGNVYDGEIYRVLEVSEDGQWVRIDIPELNLENGGWVSAEFVIMGQ' A
#
# COMPACT_ATOMS: atom_id res chain seq x y z
N ALA A 1 9.53 -16.11 2.18
CA ALA A 1 10.31 -14.86 2.33
C ALA A 1 10.21 -14.41 3.78
N PRO A 2 11.24 -13.79 4.39
CA PRO A 2 11.04 -13.10 5.66
C PRO A 2 9.89 -12.09 5.49
N ALA A 3 8.99 -12.00 6.46
CA ALA A 3 7.93 -10.99 6.42
C ALA A 3 8.62 -9.62 6.42
N LEU A 4 8.31 -8.77 5.44
CA LEU A 4 8.82 -7.39 5.35
C LEU A 4 8.19 -6.46 6.41
N GLY A 5 7.57 -7.04 7.45
CA GLY A 5 6.82 -6.34 8.47
C GLY A 5 5.43 -5.92 8.01
N TYR A 6 4.95 -4.86 8.64
CA TYR A 6 3.64 -4.27 8.42
C TYR A 6 3.78 -2.77 8.14
N VAL A 7 2.76 -2.18 7.53
CA VAL A 7 2.58 -0.73 7.49
C VAL A 7 1.32 -0.33 8.21
N THR A 8 1.36 0.82 8.86
CA THR A 8 0.15 1.55 9.29
C THR A 8 -0.12 2.66 8.28
N ILE A 9 -1.35 2.80 7.80
CA ILE A 9 -1.74 3.90 6.91
C ILE A 9 -1.77 5.21 7.72
N ASN A 10 -1.11 6.24 7.21
CA ASN A 10 -1.04 7.58 7.77
C ASN A 10 -1.37 8.61 6.67
N SER A 11 -2.67 8.76 6.39
CA SER A 11 -3.19 9.62 5.32
C SER A 11 -4.03 10.79 5.85
N GLY A 12 -4.15 10.95 7.18
CA GLY A 12 -4.82 12.08 7.80
C GLY A 12 -6.29 12.16 7.44
N ASP A 13 -7.02 11.08 7.71
CA ASP A 13 -8.47 10.89 7.44
C ASP A 13 -8.90 10.92 5.96
N THR A 14 -7.96 11.04 5.02
CA THR A 14 -8.25 10.95 3.58
C THR A 14 -8.01 9.52 3.08
N PRO A 15 -8.92 8.90 2.28
CA PRO A 15 -8.69 7.58 1.71
C PRO A 15 -7.41 7.55 0.85
N LEU A 16 -6.49 6.63 1.16
CA LEU A 16 -5.28 6.43 0.40
C LEU A 16 -5.57 5.52 -0.79
N ARG A 17 -5.21 5.97 -1.99
CA ARG A 17 -5.45 5.21 -3.23
C ARG A 17 -4.56 3.97 -3.27
N VAL A 18 -5.18 2.85 -3.59
CA VAL A 18 -4.50 1.59 -3.93
C VAL A 18 -4.39 1.49 -5.44
N ARG A 19 -3.22 1.11 -5.93
CA ARG A 19 -2.88 1.09 -7.35
C ARG A 19 -2.39 -0.27 -7.81
N SER A 20 -2.64 -0.61 -9.08
CA SER A 20 -2.16 -1.85 -9.71
C SER A 20 -0.66 -1.78 -10.08
N ALA A 21 -0.10 -0.57 -10.19
CA ALA A 21 1.31 -0.33 -10.48
C ALA A 21 1.86 0.81 -9.59
N PRO A 22 3.18 0.85 -9.31
CA PRO A 22 3.82 1.89 -8.52
C PRO A 22 4.03 3.19 -9.35
N THR A 23 2.94 3.74 -9.88
CA THR A 23 2.93 4.98 -10.67
C THR A 23 1.75 5.85 -10.29
N THR A 24 1.75 7.14 -10.66
CA THR A 24 0.66 8.07 -10.34
C THR A 24 -0.43 8.15 -11.42
N GLU A 25 -0.33 7.36 -12.48
CA GLU A 25 -1.30 7.28 -13.60
C GLU A 25 -2.73 7.12 -13.09
N GLU A 26 -3.71 7.84 -13.64
CA GLU A 26 -5.08 7.85 -13.11
C GLU A 26 -5.83 6.53 -13.36
N ASP A 27 -5.48 5.78 -14.41
CA ASP A 27 -6.11 4.52 -14.79
C ASP A 27 -5.69 3.31 -13.94
N ASN A 28 -4.62 3.45 -13.15
CA ASN A 28 -4.10 2.35 -12.35
C ASN A 28 -4.76 2.22 -10.96
N LYS A 29 -5.73 3.10 -10.62
CA LYS A 29 -6.43 3.06 -9.33
C LYS A 29 -7.36 1.83 -9.27
N VAL A 30 -7.17 0.98 -8.25
CA VAL A 30 -7.95 -0.24 -8.05
C VAL A 30 -8.75 -0.25 -6.74
N GLY A 31 -8.52 0.70 -5.84
CA GLY A 31 -9.25 0.77 -4.58
C GLY A 31 -8.77 1.90 -3.67
N ASN A 32 -9.15 1.82 -2.40
CA ASN A 32 -8.60 2.67 -1.35
C ASN A 32 -8.42 1.85 -0.07
N VAL A 33 -7.51 2.32 0.77
CA VAL A 33 -7.35 1.95 2.18
C VAL A 33 -7.49 3.22 3.02
N TYR A 34 -7.66 3.07 4.33
CA TYR A 34 -8.07 4.13 5.24
C TYR A 34 -7.03 4.33 6.35
N ASP A 35 -7.00 5.56 6.87
CA ASP A 35 -6.09 5.97 7.94
C ASP A 35 -6.20 5.03 9.16
N GLY A 36 -5.05 4.67 9.73
CA GLY A 36 -4.96 3.77 10.88
C GLY A 36 -5.08 2.28 10.56
N GLU A 37 -5.45 1.88 9.33
CA GLU A 37 -5.44 0.47 8.93
C GLU A 37 -4.01 -0.08 8.89
N ILE A 38 -3.87 -1.38 9.14
CA ILE A 38 -2.58 -2.06 9.20
C ILE A 38 -2.54 -3.21 8.19
N TYR A 39 -1.54 -3.21 7.32
CA TYR A 39 -1.39 -4.20 6.26
C TYR A 39 0.00 -4.84 6.24
N ARG A 40 0.06 -6.09 5.80
CA ARG A 40 1.32 -6.82 5.61
C ARG A 40 2.04 -6.30 4.37
N VAL A 41 3.35 -6.05 4.49
CA VAL A 41 4.18 -5.64 3.35
C VAL A 41 4.55 -6.84 2.50
N LEU A 42 4.34 -6.72 1.19
CA LEU A 42 4.71 -7.70 0.17
C LEU A 42 5.99 -7.31 -0.56
N GLU A 43 6.15 -6.02 -0.85
CA GLU A 43 7.28 -5.48 -1.61
C GLU A 43 7.44 -3.99 -1.33
N VAL A 44 8.65 -3.47 -1.48
CA VAL A 44 8.94 -2.03 -1.55
C VAL A 44 9.59 -1.79 -2.91
N SER A 45 9.17 -0.76 -3.63
CA SER A 45 9.74 -0.42 -4.94
C SER A 45 11.23 -0.08 -4.81
N GLU A 46 11.98 -0.24 -5.91
CA GLU A 46 13.43 0.00 -5.93
C GLU A 46 13.82 1.42 -5.50
N ASP A 47 12.97 2.41 -5.82
CA ASP A 47 13.13 3.82 -5.43
C ASP A 47 12.58 4.15 -4.03
N GLY A 48 11.98 3.17 -3.35
CA GLY A 48 11.37 3.33 -2.03
C GLY A 48 10.12 4.23 -2.00
N GLN A 49 9.60 4.67 -3.15
CA GLN A 49 8.44 5.57 -3.22
C GLN A 49 7.10 4.83 -3.06
N TRP A 50 7.10 3.51 -3.19
CA TRP A 50 5.89 2.69 -3.16
C TRP A 50 6.05 1.45 -2.29
N VAL A 51 4.95 1.08 -1.64
CA VAL A 51 4.85 -0.15 -0.86
C VAL A 51 3.71 -0.99 -1.42
N ARG A 52 3.99 -2.24 -1.78
CA ARG A 52 2.96 -3.21 -2.12
C ARG A 52 2.49 -3.90 -0.85
N ILE A 53 1.20 -3.84 -0.60
CA ILE A 53 0.56 -4.39 0.59
C ILE A 53 -0.47 -5.45 0.23
N ASP A 54 -0.63 -6.41 1.14
CA ASP A 54 -1.64 -7.47 1.06
C ASP A 54 -3.00 -6.92 1.53
N ILE A 55 -3.98 -6.81 0.63
CA ILE A 55 -5.30 -6.21 0.90
C ILE A 55 -6.40 -7.23 0.54
N PRO A 56 -6.71 -8.18 1.44
CA PRO A 56 -7.66 -9.26 1.16
C PRO A 56 -9.06 -8.75 0.76
N GLU A 57 -9.46 -7.59 1.27
CA GLU A 57 -10.78 -6.98 1.05
C GLU A 57 -11.00 -6.59 -0.42
N LEU A 58 -9.92 -6.35 -1.18
CA LEU A 58 -9.98 -5.97 -2.59
C LEU A 58 -9.83 -7.16 -3.55
N ASN A 59 -9.65 -8.39 -3.03
CA ASN A 59 -9.43 -9.61 -3.83
C ASN A 59 -8.32 -9.46 -4.90
N LEU A 60 -7.25 -8.74 -4.57
CA LEU A 60 -6.10 -8.55 -5.44
C LEU A 60 -5.12 -9.71 -5.27
N GLU A 61 -4.92 -10.52 -6.31
CA GLU A 61 -4.05 -11.71 -6.27
C GLU A 61 -2.62 -11.40 -5.79
N ASN A 62 -2.09 -10.22 -6.15
CA ASN A 62 -0.73 -9.80 -5.82
C ASN A 62 -0.68 -8.59 -4.86
N GLY A 63 -1.80 -8.28 -4.19
CA GLY A 63 -1.94 -7.06 -3.41
C GLY A 63 -1.99 -5.79 -4.27
N GLY A 64 -1.79 -4.63 -3.63
CA GLY A 64 -1.84 -3.33 -4.29
C GLY A 64 -0.78 -2.36 -3.78
N TRP A 65 -0.41 -1.39 -4.62
CA TRP A 65 0.59 -0.39 -4.33
C TRP A 65 -0.01 0.85 -3.68
N VAL A 66 0.63 1.33 -2.63
CA VAL A 66 0.34 2.61 -1.97
C VAL A 66 1.60 3.46 -1.93
N SER A 67 1.43 4.79 -1.90
CA SER A 67 2.57 5.71 -1.78
C SER A 67 3.22 5.55 -0.40
N ALA A 68 4.55 5.46 -0.38
CA ALA A 68 5.34 5.32 0.83
C ALA A 68 5.26 6.57 1.74
N GLU A 69 4.85 7.72 1.19
CA GLU A 69 4.68 8.98 1.95
C GLU A 69 3.56 8.88 2.99
N PHE A 70 2.55 8.04 2.75
CA PHE A 70 1.35 7.94 3.58
C PHE A 70 1.31 6.66 4.41
N VAL A 71 2.48 6.09 4.72
CA VAL A 71 2.58 4.89 5.54
C VAL A 71 3.71 4.99 6.54
N ILE A 72 3.54 4.33 7.69
CA ILE A 72 4.56 4.17 8.71
C ILE A 72 4.96 2.69 8.72
N MET A 73 6.24 2.41 8.47
CA MET A 73 6.79 1.05 8.52
C MET A 73 6.91 0.57 9.97
N GLY A 74 6.34 -0.59 10.27
CA GLY A 74 6.48 -1.32 11.53
C GLY A 74 7.20 -2.65 11.32
N GLN A 75 7.92 -3.10 12.36
CA GLN A 75 8.53 -4.46 12.39
C GLN A 75 7.51 -5.52 12.78
#